data_AF-A0AAD1YYJ2-F1
#
_entry.id   AF-A0AAD1YYJ2-F1
#
_cell.length_a   1.000
_cell.length_b   1.000
_cell.length_c   1.000
_cell.angle_alpha   90.00
_cell.angle_beta   90.00
_cell.angle_gamma   90.00
#
_symmetry.space_group_name_H-M   'P 1'
#
loop_
_entity.id
_entity.type
_entity.pdbx_description
1 polymer ?
#
loop_
_entity_poly.entity_id
_entity_poly.type
_entity_poly.pdbx_seq_one_letter_code
_entity_poly.pdbx_strand_id
1 'polypeptide(L)'
;MDETNTASATAGAGGKEENQVQLVLKILEAIKKVSKELQSKNSVDCNSHIKTLMELQTRPESVFSADPHLSSVNQHLSDLNELIQDVLDSKPGGGIRSFVTRRVRFHELSRVSSLIESELQAWIDRETIFNLTKTLYRIHYSKASSDEEILLQKMDSFREILSKGFDINLQDLLLKSGIFSNLERILCNPVFSTRVREKSAIAIEELVLYNKDVFVGLVLIGKTVKSLVSMASISSLQVLCSLIKAIKSPLVDELDLCGGISKIVDLLQYSDDFEMRLMAFNCVLEIGYFGRKESVQAMLNAGLINKLVELQRSESNQFAGCVVKFTIEMENGEGLRQRERRNFKQEILEKLKEGCVSEAEAATIAAEVLWGAPL
;
A
#
# COMPACT_ATOMS: atom_id res chain seq x y z
N MET A 1 49.25 13.54 -11.27
CA MET A 1 49.49 12.20 -11.84
C MET A 1 49.51 11.25 -10.65
N ASP A 2 48.45 10.56 -10.25
CA ASP A 2 47.20 10.19 -10.91
C ASP A 2 46.05 10.18 -9.88
N GLU A 3 44.99 10.94 -10.15
CA GLU A 3 43.70 10.86 -9.45
C GLU A 3 42.59 10.77 -10.50
N THR A 4 42.52 9.65 -11.21
CA THR A 4 41.39 9.32 -12.09
C THR A 4 41.28 7.80 -12.22
N ASN A 5 40.79 7.09 -11.20
CA ASN A 5 40.39 5.68 -11.41
C ASN A 5 39.41 5.05 -10.40
N THR A 6 38.57 5.83 -9.72
CA THR A 6 37.58 5.26 -8.78
C THR A 6 36.11 5.65 -9.06
N ALA A 7 35.83 6.47 -10.08
CA ALA A 7 34.47 6.90 -10.41
C ALA A 7 33.73 5.99 -11.44
N SER A 8 34.39 5.00 -12.04
CA SER A 8 33.79 4.21 -13.15
C SER A 8 33.12 2.89 -12.73
N ALA A 9 33.25 2.45 -11.47
CA ALA A 9 32.82 1.10 -11.08
C ALA A 9 31.37 1.00 -10.57
N THR A 10 30.73 2.11 -10.18
CA THR A 10 29.40 2.09 -9.56
C THR A 10 28.24 2.34 -10.53
N ALA A 11 28.50 2.82 -11.74
CA ALA A 11 27.48 3.02 -12.78
C ALA A 11 27.17 1.73 -13.58
N GLY A 12 28.07 0.74 -13.59
CA GLY A 12 27.94 -0.46 -14.42
C GLY A 12 27.11 -1.61 -13.84
N ALA A 13 26.79 -1.58 -12.54
CA ALA A 13 26.03 -2.65 -11.88
C ALA A 13 24.51 -2.45 -12.00
N GLY A 14 24.02 -1.22 -11.78
CA GLY A 14 22.58 -0.91 -11.88
C GLY A 14 22.00 -1.11 -13.28
N GLY A 15 22.77 -0.76 -14.33
CA GLY A 15 22.35 -0.97 -15.72
C GLY A 15 22.36 -2.42 -16.19
N LYS A 16 23.01 -3.35 -15.48
CA LYS A 16 22.96 -4.79 -15.79
C LYS A 16 21.74 -5.46 -15.14
N GLU A 17 21.45 -5.11 -13.89
CA GLU A 17 20.30 -5.62 -13.12
C GLU A 17 18.97 -5.16 -13.76
N GLU A 18 18.84 -3.89 -14.16
CA GLU A 18 17.63 -3.38 -14.84
C GLU A 18 17.40 -4.02 -16.22
N ASN A 19 18.47 -4.31 -16.97
CA ASN A 19 18.39 -5.02 -18.25
C ASN A 19 17.94 -6.48 -18.09
N GLN A 20 18.27 -7.12 -16.97
CA GLN A 20 17.83 -8.49 -16.66
C GLN A 20 16.34 -8.53 -16.31
N VAL A 21 15.87 -7.62 -15.46
CA VAL A 21 14.43 -7.49 -15.15
C VAL A 21 13.61 -7.24 -16.41
N GLN A 22 14.07 -6.35 -17.29
CA GLN A 22 13.39 -6.08 -18.56
C GLN A 22 13.34 -7.30 -19.49
N LEU A 23 14.39 -8.14 -19.49
CA LEU A 23 14.44 -9.37 -20.27
C LEU A 23 13.47 -10.42 -19.72
N VAL A 24 13.41 -10.58 -18.40
CA VAL A 24 12.47 -11.49 -17.74
C VAL A 24 11.02 -11.05 -17.93
N LEU A 25 10.73 -9.75 -17.89
CA LEU A 25 9.40 -9.20 -18.18
C LEU A 25 8.94 -9.53 -19.61
N LYS A 26 9.83 -9.40 -20.60
CA LYS A 26 9.50 -9.78 -22.00
C LYS A 26 9.18 -11.27 -22.13
N ILE A 27 9.92 -12.12 -21.41
CA ILE A 27 9.65 -13.56 -21.39
C ILE A 27 8.30 -13.84 -20.73
N LEU A 28 7.99 -13.19 -19.61
CA LEU A 28 6.71 -13.31 -18.92
C LEU A 28 5.53 -12.88 -19.81
N GLU A 29 5.65 -11.75 -20.51
CA GLU A 29 4.63 -11.28 -21.46
C GLU A 29 4.42 -12.25 -22.62
N ALA A 30 5.51 -12.81 -23.17
CA ALA A 30 5.43 -13.81 -24.21
C ALA A 30 4.70 -15.08 -23.73
N ILE A 31 5.03 -15.56 -22.53
CA ILE A 31 4.38 -16.74 -21.92
C ILE A 31 2.89 -16.47 -21.67
N LYS A 32 2.54 -15.30 -21.09
CA LYS A 32 1.14 -14.89 -20.88
C LYS A 32 0.34 -14.87 -22.18
N LYS A 33 0.94 -14.32 -23.24
CA LYS A 33 0.32 -14.26 -24.56
C LYS A 33 0.07 -15.66 -25.14
N VAL A 34 1.09 -16.53 -25.09
CA VAL A 34 0.99 -17.92 -25.53
C VAL A 34 -0.08 -18.68 -24.73
N SER A 35 -0.08 -18.57 -23.40
CA SER A 35 -1.07 -19.21 -22.52
C SER A 35 -2.50 -18.79 -22.86
N LYS A 36 -2.74 -17.49 -23.05
CA LYS A 36 -4.06 -16.94 -23.39
C LYS A 36 -4.56 -17.40 -24.76
N GLU A 37 -3.67 -17.48 -25.74
CA GLU A 37 -4.01 -17.92 -27.09
C GLU A 37 -4.25 -19.43 -27.18
N LEU A 38 -3.53 -20.24 -26.40
CA LEU A 38 -3.74 -21.68 -26.26
C LEU A 38 -5.12 -22.03 -25.66
N GLN A 39 -5.65 -21.15 -24.79
CA GLN A 39 -7.01 -21.28 -24.26
C GLN A 39 -8.09 -20.85 -25.27
N SER A 40 -7.73 -20.01 -26.25
CA SER A 40 -8.62 -19.61 -27.35
C SER A 40 -8.59 -20.67 -28.46
N LYS A 41 -9.75 -21.13 -28.94
CA LYS A 41 -9.92 -22.34 -29.77
C LYS A 41 -9.30 -22.30 -31.19
N ASN A 42 -8.40 -21.38 -31.53
CA ASN A 42 -7.86 -21.21 -32.88
C ASN A 42 -6.44 -21.80 -33.01
N SER A 43 -6.35 -23.03 -33.51
CA SER A 43 -5.09 -23.80 -33.57
C SER A 43 -4.09 -23.38 -34.66
N VAL A 44 -4.36 -22.31 -35.42
CA VAL A 44 -3.54 -21.94 -36.60
C VAL A 44 -2.53 -20.84 -36.27
N ASP A 45 -2.80 -19.99 -35.27
CA ASP A 45 -1.92 -18.89 -34.86
C ASP A 45 -0.92 -19.26 -33.75
N CYS A 46 -1.07 -20.43 -33.12
CA CYS A 46 -0.18 -20.88 -32.05
C CYS A 46 1.26 -21.13 -32.55
N ASN A 47 1.46 -21.51 -33.82
CA ASN A 47 2.76 -21.88 -34.37
C ASN A 47 3.75 -20.70 -34.45
N SER A 48 3.27 -19.49 -34.77
CA SER A 48 4.12 -18.29 -34.84
C SER A 48 4.58 -17.85 -33.45
N HIS A 49 3.68 -17.95 -32.46
CA HIS A 49 3.93 -17.55 -31.08
C HIS A 49 4.79 -18.54 -30.30
N ILE A 50 4.60 -19.84 -30.54
CA ILE A 50 5.48 -20.91 -30.08
C ILE A 50 6.91 -20.70 -30.61
N LYS A 51 7.05 -20.31 -31.88
CA LYS A 51 8.35 -20.01 -32.48
C LYS A 51 9.02 -18.79 -31.83
N THR A 52 8.26 -17.73 -31.54
CA THR A 52 8.81 -16.57 -30.79
C THR A 52 9.23 -16.92 -29.36
N LEU A 53 8.54 -17.86 -28.71
CA LEU A 53 8.91 -18.34 -27.37
C LEU A 53 10.24 -19.14 -27.40
N MET A 54 10.43 -19.96 -28.43
CA MET A 54 11.69 -20.68 -28.67
C MET A 54 12.86 -19.72 -29.02
N GLU A 55 12.60 -18.65 -29.77
CA GLU A 55 13.60 -17.62 -30.12
C GLU A 55 14.01 -16.77 -28.91
N LEU A 56 13.12 -16.58 -27.93
CA LEU A 56 13.43 -15.89 -26.67
C LEU A 56 14.22 -16.78 -25.68
N GLN A 57 13.98 -18.10 -25.68
CA GLN A 57 14.72 -19.08 -24.89
C GLN A 57 16.14 -19.37 -25.41
N THR A 58 16.39 -19.23 -26.71
CA THR A 58 17.74 -19.41 -27.30
C THR A 58 18.68 -18.24 -27.01
N ARG A 59 18.20 -17.21 -26.29
CA ARG A 59 18.92 -15.96 -26.03
C ARG A 59 19.23 -15.58 -24.56
N PRO A 60 19.20 -16.50 -23.57
CA PRO A 60 19.78 -16.18 -22.27
C PRO A 60 20.48 -17.39 -21.60
N GLU A 61 21.53 -17.95 -22.20
CA GLU A 61 22.35 -18.97 -21.50
C GLU A 61 23.07 -18.44 -20.24
N SER A 62 23.10 -17.12 -20.02
CA SER A 62 23.84 -16.50 -18.90
C SER A 62 23.00 -15.98 -17.73
N VAL A 63 21.67 -15.81 -17.87
CA VAL A 63 20.84 -15.19 -16.81
C VAL A 63 20.16 -16.25 -15.94
N PHE A 64 19.60 -17.31 -16.54
CA PHE A 64 18.90 -18.37 -15.82
C PHE A 64 19.85 -19.39 -15.15
N SER A 65 21.10 -19.45 -15.60
CA SER A 65 22.14 -20.33 -15.06
C SER A 65 22.92 -19.71 -13.89
N ALA A 66 22.93 -18.38 -13.78
CA ALA A 66 23.70 -17.64 -12.78
C ALA A 66 22.94 -17.43 -11.46
N ASP A 67 21.61 -17.38 -11.49
CA ASP A 67 20.77 -17.24 -10.29
C ASP A 67 20.19 -18.60 -9.86
N PRO A 68 20.50 -19.09 -8.64
CA PRO A 68 19.93 -20.32 -8.10
C PRO A 68 18.40 -20.38 -8.15
N HIS A 69 17.71 -19.23 -8.06
CA HIS A 69 16.24 -19.14 -8.05
C HIS A 69 15.60 -19.24 -9.43
N LEU A 70 16.38 -19.14 -10.49
CA LEU A 70 15.93 -19.27 -11.89
C LEU A 70 16.31 -20.62 -12.52
N SER A 71 17.05 -21.46 -11.78
CA SER A 71 17.44 -22.79 -12.23
C SER A 71 16.23 -23.72 -12.44
N SER A 72 15.21 -23.63 -11.58
CA SER A 72 13.94 -24.36 -11.73
C SER A 72 13.17 -23.90 -12.97
N VAL A 73 13.18 -22.60 -13.24
CA VAL A 73 12.54 -22.01 -14.42
C VAL A 73 13.16 -22.56 -15.69
N ASN A 74 14.48 -22.74 -15.74
CA ASN A 74 15.14 -23.31 -16.91
C ASN A 74 14.72 -24.77 -17.17
N GLN A 75 14.53 -25.54 -16.11
CA GLN A 75 13.98 -26.90 -16.22
C GLN A 75 12.53 -26.87 -16.72
N HIS A 76 11.68 -26.05 -16.12
CA HIS A 76 10.29 -25.90 -16.54
C HIS A 76 10.15 -25.38 -17.99
N LEU A 77 11.05 -24.50 -18.43
CA LEU A 77 11.13 -24.01 -19.80
C LEU A 77 11.55 -25.11 -20.79
N SER A 78 12.41 -26.03 -20.36
CA SER A 78 12.80 -27.21 -21.14
C SER A 78 11.63 -28.19 -21.24
N ASP A 79 10.95 -28.47 -20.13
CA ASP A 79 9.75 -29.33 -20.09
C ASP A 79 8.62 -28.73 -20.94
N LEU A 80 8.45 -27.41 -20.91
CA LEU A 80 7.50 -26.68 -21.75
C LEU A 80 7.83 -26.87 -23.24
N ASN A 81 9.11 -26.82 -23.61
CA ASN A 81 9.54 -27.02 -24.98
C ASN A 81 9.28 -28.46 -25.45
N GLU A 82 9.56 -29.47 -24.62
CA GLU A 82 9.23 -30.87 -24.94
C GLU A 82 7.72 -31.07 -25.14
N LEU A 83 6.89 -30.51 -24.26
CA LEU A 83 5.43 -30.56 -24.39
C LEU A 83 4.92 -29.85 -25.65
N ILE A 84 5.53 -28.73 -26.01
CA ILE A 84 5.23 -28.00 -27.24
C ILE A 84 5.56 -28.86 -28.47
N GLN A 85 6.75 -29.48 -28.50
CA GLN A 85 7.15 -30.35 -29.62
C GLN A 85 6.22 -31.56 -29.74
N ASP A 86 5.86 -32.22 -28.64
CA ASP A 86 4.91 -33.35 -28.66
C ASP A 86 3.50 -32.93 -29.13
N VAL A 87 3.07 -31.70 -28.85
CA VAL A 87 1.81 -31.15 -29.39
C VAL A 87 1.92 -30.89 -30.90
N LEU A 88 3.06 -30.38 -31.39
CA LEU A 88 3.30 -30.10 -32.82
C LEU A 88 3.45 -31.37 -33.66
N ASP A 89 4.13 -32.39 -33.14
CA ASP A 89 4.39 -33.66 -33.83
C ASP A 89 3.17 -34.59 -33.86
N SER A 90 2.19 -34.34 -32.99
CA SER A 90 0.95 -35.12 -32.94
C SER A 90 0.04 -34.85 -34.16
N LYS A 91 0.04 -35.79 -35.12
CA LYS A 91 -0.86 -35.73 -36.30
C LYS A 91 -2.33 -35.66 -35.86
N PRO A 92 -3.19 -34.89 -36.56
CA PRO A 92 -4.62 -34.81 -36.25
C PRO A 92 -5.33 -36.12 -36.64
N GLY A 93 -5.25 -37.13 -35.76
CA GLY A 93 -6.07 -38.32 -35.86
C GLY A 93 -7.53 -37.97 -35.55
N GLY A 94 -8.47 -38.39 -36.38
CA GLY A 94 -9.91 -38.07 -36.26
C GLY A 94 -10.68 -38.90 -35.22
N GLY A 95 -10.11 -39.17 -34.04
CA GLY A 95 -10.71 -40.01 -33.00
C GLY A 95 -10.99 -39.29 -31.68
N ILE A 96 -11.94 -39.79 -30.89
CA ILE A 96 -12.24 -39.26 -29.55
C ILE A 96 -11.02 -39.42 -28.61
N ARG A 97 -10.22 -40.48 -28.79
CA ARG A 97 -8.97 -40.69 -28.03
C ARG A 97 -7.95 -39.59 -28.30
N SER A 98 -7.69 -39.23 -29.55
CA SER A 98 -6.75 -38.15 -29.90
C SER A 98 -7.24 -36.77 -29.42
N PHE A 99 -8.56 -36.55 -29.38
CA PHE A 99 -9.15 -35.34 -28.81
C PHE A 99 -8.92 -35.22 -27.30
N VAL A 100 -9.12 -36.31 -26.54
CA VAL A 100 -8.87 -36.34 -25.09
C VAL A 100 -7.38 -36.18 -24.79
N THR A 101 -6.51 -36.93 -25.48
CA THR A 101 -5.05 -36.81 -25.32
C THR A 101 -4.56 -35.40 -25.62
N ARG A 102 -5.08 -34.76 -26.67
CA ARG A 102 -4.76 -33.37 -27.00
C ARG A 102 -5.21 -32.40 -25.90
N ARG A 103 -6.40 -32.57 -25.33
CA ARG A 103 -6.87 -31.73 -24.20
C ARG A 103 -6.04 -31.89 -22.94
N VAL A 104 -5.64 -33.12 -22.60
CA VAL A 104 -4.76 -33.38 -21.45
C VAL A 104 -3.41 -32.68 -21.64
N ARG A 105 -2.81 -32.79 -22.83
CA ARG A 105 -1.55 -32.07 -23.15
C ARG A 105 -1.70 -30.56 -23.10
N PHE A 106 -2.81 -30.00 -23.59
CA PHE A 106 -3.07 -28.56 -23.47
C PHE A 106 -3.24 -28.12 -22.01
N HIS A 107 -3.86 -28.94 -21.17
CA HIS A 107 -3.95 -28.67 -19.74
C HIS A 107 -2.57 -28.73 -19.07
N GLU A 108 -1.73 -29.71 -19.40
CA GLU A 108 -0.35 -29.80 -18.91
C GLU A 108 0.49 -28.62 -19.37
N LEU A 109 0.36 -28.21 -20.64
CA LEU A 109 1.02 -27.03 -21.19
C LEU A 109 0.59 -25.76 -20.45
N SER A 110 -0.72 -25.58 -20.22
CA SER A 110 -1.23 -24.45 -19.44
C SER A 110 -0.74 -24.48 -17.99
N ARG A 111 -0.62 -25.67 -17.38
CA ARG A 111 -0.10 -25.85 -16.03
C ARG A 111 1.37 -25.45 -15.93
N VAL A 112 2.21 -25.97 -16.83
CA VAL A 112 3.66 -25.65 -16.84
C VAL A 112 3.87 -24.16 -17.16
N SER A 113 3.11 -23.61 -18.11
CA SER A 113 3.15 -22.18 -18.42
C SER A 113 2.76 -21.32 -17.20
N SER A 114 1.71 -21.71 -16.46
CA SER A 114 1.31 -21.02 -15.24
C SER A 114 2.35 -21.12 -14.12
N LEU A 115 3.04 -22.25 -14.00
CA LEU A 115 4.13 -22.42 -13.04
C LEU A 115 5.30 -21.49 -13.37
N ILE A 116 5.74 -21.47 -14.63
CA ILE A 116 6.80 -20.56 -15.08
C ILE A 116 6.39 -19.10 -14.86
N GLU A 117 5.14 -18.75 -15.19
CA GLU A 117 4.62 -17.40 -14.96
C GLU A 117 4.72 -17.00 -13.49
N SER A 118 4.33 -17.89 -12.57
CA SER A 118 4.41 -17.64 -11.13
C SER A 118 5.84 -17.55 -10.62
N GLU A 119 6.76 -18.39 -11.10
CA GLU A 119 8.17 -18.38 -10.69
C GLU A 119 8.89 -17.12 -11.19
N LEU A 120 8.65 -16.72 -12.44
CA LEU A 120 9.19 -15.49 -12.99
C LEU A 120 8.64 -14.25 -12.28
N GLN A 121 7.35 -14.23 -11.96
CA GLN A 121 6.76 -13.12 -11.21
C GLN A 121 7.34 -13.04 -9.79
N ALA A 122 7.48 -14.17 -9.09
CA ALA A 122 8.11 -14.22 -7.78
C ALA A 122 9.57 -13.74 -7.81
N TRP A 123 10.31 -14.07 -8.88
CA TRP A 123 11.66 -13.56 -9.09
C TRP A 123 11.67 -12.05 -9.33
N ILE A 124 10.78 -11.52 -10.17
CA ILE A 124 10.65 -10.06 -10.41
C ILE A 124 10.32 -9.33 -9.11
N ASP A 125 9.36 -9.85 -8.34
CA ASP A 125 8.93 -9.24 -7.08
C ASP A 125 10.10 -9.22 -6.09
N ARG A 126 10.88 -10.31 -6.04
CA ARG A 126 12.08 -10.39 -5.22
C ARG A 126 13.15 -9.39 -5.62
N GLU A 127 13.45 -9.31 -6.90
CA GLU A 127 14.47 -8.41 -7.43
C GLU A 127 14.06 -6.94 -7.22
N THR A 128 12.77 -6.63 -7.33
CA THR A 128 12.21 -5.30 -7.05
C THR A 128 12.40 -4.92 -5.58
N ILE A 129 12.08 -5.82 -4.65
CA ILE A 129 12.26 -5.59 -3.20
C ILE A 129 13.74 -5.45 -2.84
N PHE A 130 14.60 -6.30 -3.41
CA PHE A 130 16.04 -6.23 -3.20
C PHE A 130 16.61 -4.90 -3.69
N ASN A 131 16.24 -4.48 -4.90
CA ASN A 131 16.69 -3.22 -5.48
C ASN A 131 16.17 -2.01 -4.70
N LEU A 132 14.92 -2.02 -4.24
CA LEU A 132 14.39 -0.98 -3.37
C LEU A 132 15.18 -0.93 -2.06
N THR A 133 15.39 -2.07 -1.40
CA THR A 133 16.16 -2.14 -0.14
C THR A 133 17.59 -1.61 -0.30
N LYS A 134 18.26 -1.95 -1.40
CA LYS A 134 19.59 -1.45 -1.76
C LYS A 134 19.59 0.07 -1.97
N THR A 135 18.59 0.62 -2.67
CA THR A 135 18.43 2.07 -2.85
C THR A 135 18.15 2.79 -1.53
N LEU A 136 17.26 2.24 -0.69
CA LEU A 136 16.95 2.77 0.64
C LEU A 136 18.20 2.81 1.56
N TYR A 137 19.11 1.85 1.41
CA TYR A 137 20.38 1.86 2.13
C TYR A 137 21.35 2.92 1.57
N ARG A 138 21.44 3.05 0.25
CA ARG A 138 22.37 3.98 -0.43
C ARG A 138 22.02 5.44 -0.26
N ILE A 139 20.73 5.79 -0.29
CA ILE A 139 20.28 7.19 -0.20
C ILE A 139 20.70 7.86 1.12
N HIS A 140 21.06 7.07 2.13
CA HIS A 140 21.65 7.58 3.36
C HIS A 140 22.94 8.38 3.14
N TYR A 141 23.74 8.03 2.12
CA TYR A 141 25.05 8.62 1.86
C TYR A 141 25.05 9.60 0.69
N SER A 142 23.93 9.71 -0.03
CA SER A 142 23.80 10.56 -1.21
C SER A 142 22.69 11.60 -1.01
N LYS A 143 23.03 12.88 -1.21
CA LYS A 143 22.07 14.01 -1.16
C LYS A 143 21.61 14.44 -2.56
N ALA A 144 21.84 13.62 -3.58
CA ALA A 144 21.50 13.99 -4.94
C ALA A 144 19.98 13.91 -5.16
N SER A 145 19.36 14.99 -5.66
CA SER A 145 17.94 15.02 -6.01
C SER A 145 17.55 13.97 -7.06
N SER A 146 18.49 13.57 -7.95
CA SER A 146 18.30 12.44 -8.88
C SER A 146 18.02 11.12 -8.18
N ASP A 147 18.59 10.89 -6.99
CA ASP A 147 18.41 9.63 -6.27
C ASP A 147 17.04 9.56 -5.59
N GLU A 148 16.44 10.72 -5.27
CA GLU A 148 15.08 10.78 -4.73
C GLU A 148 14.05 10.33 -5.78
N GLU A 149 14.12 10.80 -7.02
CA GLU A 149 13.12 10.41 -8.03
C GLU A 149 13.19 8.90 -8.36
N ILE A 150 14.41 8.34 -8.44
CA ILE A 150 14.61 6.90 -8.61
C ILE A 150 14.02 6.12 -7.43
N LEU A 151 14.19 6.64 -6.20
CA LEU A 151 13.60 6.02 -5.02
C LEU A 151 12.06 6.05 -5.09
N LEU A 152 11.47 7.19 -5.43
CA LEU A 152 10.02 7.35 -5.56
C LEU A 152 9.44 6.36 -6.58
N GLN A 153 10.09 6.19 -7.73
CA GLN A 153 9.67 5.22 -8.74
C GLN A 153 9.75 3.78 -8.22
N LYS A 154 10.85 3.42 -7.53
CA LYS A 154 11.00 2.07 -6.95
C LYS A 154 9.96 1.81 -5.83
N MET A 155 9.59 2.84 -5.08
CA MET A 155 8.49 2.74 -4.10
C MET A 155 7.15 2.52 -4.79
N ASP A 156 6.86 3.21 -5.89
CA ASP A 156 5.61 2.98 -6.62
C ASP A 156 5.53 1.57 -7.22
N SER A 157 6.61 1.03 -7.78
CA SER A 157 6.65 -0.38 -8.21
C SER A 157 6.46 -1.37 -7.05
N PHE A 158 7.00 -1.05 -5.87
CA PHE A 158 6.79 -1.86 -4.67
C PHE A 158 5.33 -1.88 -4.21
N ARG A 159 4.65 -0.74 -4.31
CA ARG A 159 3.22 -0.63 -4.00
C ARG A 159 2.36 -1.47 -4.92
N GLU A 160 2.66 -1.45 -6.22
CA GLU A 160 2.00 -2.31 -7.20
C GLU A 160 2.14 -3.80 -6.85
N ILE A 161 3.31 -4.23 -6.34
CA ILE A 161 3.51 -5.60 -5.87
C ILE A 161 2.58 -5.93 -4.70
N LEU A 162 2.52 -5.08 -3.67
CA LEU A 162 1.67 -5.32 -2.50
C LEU A 162 0.18 -5.36 -2.85
N SER A 163 -0.25 -4.56 -3.83
CA SER A 163 -1.64 -4.52 -4.31
C SER A 163 -2.13 -5.80 -4.99
N LYS A 164 -1.22 -6.71 -5.42
CA LYS A 164 -1.60 -7.96 -6.11
C LYS A 164 -2.23 -8.99 -5.17
N GLY A 165 -2.15 -8.79 -3.87
CA GLY A 165 -2.71 -9.67 -2.84
C GLY A 165 -1.65 -10.46 -2.09
N PHE A 166 -2.10 -11.19 -1.07
CA PHE A 166 -1.24 -11.86 -0.11
C PHE A 166 -0.53 -13.10 -0.68
N ASP A 167 0.78 -13.19 -0.43
CA ASP A 167 1.66 -14.32 -0.77
C ASP A 167 2.64 -14.58 0.38
N ILE A 168 2.67 -15.81 0.88
CA ILE A 168 3.52 -16.21 2.00
C ILE A 168 5.02 -16.09 1.71
N ASN A 169 5.44 -16.36 0.47
CA ASN A 169 6.85 -16.27 0.06
C ASN A 169 7.28 -14.80 -0.03
N LEU A 170 6.38 -13.94 -0.51
CA LEU A 170 6.59 -12.50 -0.55
C LEU A 170 6.71 -11.95 0.87
N GLN A 171 5.85 -12.37 1.80
CA GLN A 171 5.96 -11.97 3.21
C GLN A 171 7.31 -12.35 3.84
N ASP A 172 7.77 -13.58 3.65
CA ASP A 172 9.07 -14.02 4.16
C ASP A 172 10.22 -13.16 3.60
N LEU A 173 10.14 -12.80 2.32
CA LEU A 173 11.09 -11.90 1.68
C LEU A 173 11.03 -10.47 2.26
N LEU A 174 9.83 -9.92 2.46
CA LEU A 174 9.63 -8.59 3.07
C LEU A 174 10.28 -8.54 4.47
N LEU A 175 10.11 -9.60 5.26
CA LEU A 175 10.69 -9.67 6.60
C LEU A 175 12.21 -9.80 6.56
N LYS A 176 12.75 -10.67 5.70
CA LYS A 176 14.21 -10.86 5.54
C LYS A 176 14.92 -9.61 5.02
N SER A 177 14.27 -8.85 4.14
CA SER A 177 14.85 -7.62 3.58
C SER A 177 14.95 -6.47 4.60
N GLY A 178 14.19 -6.51 5.70
CA GLY A 178 14.13 -5.40 6.66
C GLY A 178 13.59 -4.11 6.04
N ILE A 179 12.78 -4.21 4.99
CA ILE A 179 12.28 -3.06 4.23
C ILE A 179 11.48 -2.09 5.10
N PHE A 180 10.67 -2.61 6.02
CA PHE A 180 9.89 -1.80 6.96
C PHE A 180 10.78 -0.85 7.77
N SER A 181 11.84 -1.36 8.38
CA SER A 181 12.75 -0.55 9.21
C SER A 181 13.47 0.53 8.40
N ASN A 182 13.76 0.25 7.13
CA ASN A 182 14.35 1.23 6.23
C ASN A 182 13.36 2.34 5.84
N LEU A 183 12.11 1.98 5.56
CA LEU A 183 11.03 2.92 5.27
C LEU A 183 10.70 3.78 6.50
N GLU A 184 10.58 3.18 7.67
CA GLU A 184 10.33 3.89 8.93
C GLU A 184 11.45 4.89 9.21
N ARG A 185 12.71 4.49 9.01
CA ARG A 185 13.85 5.38 9.20
C ARG A 185 13.78 6.62 8.31
N ILE A 186 13.35 6.48 7.06
CA ILE A 186 13.21 7.62 6.14
C ILE A 186 12.03 8.50 6.57
N LEU A 187 10.89 7.90 6.88
CA LEU A 187 9.71 8.61 7.38
C LEU A 187 10.04 9.46 8.62
N CYS A 188 10.79 8.88 9.56
CA CYS A 188 11.14 9.50 10.82
C CYS A 188 12.28 10.52 10.73
N ASN A 189 13.02 10.57 9.62
CA ASN A 189 14.15 11.47 9.46
C ASN A 189 13.74 12.76 8.72
N PRO A 190 13.77 13.92 9.38
CA PRO A 190 13.35 15.20 8.79
C PRO A 190 14.32 15.74 7.72
N VAL A 191 15.49 15.11 7.54
CA VAL A 191 16.44 15.49 6.48
C VAL A 191 15.90 15.17 5.09
N PHE A 192 15.05 14.14 4.96
CA PHE A 192 14.44 13.79 3.68
C PHE A 192 13.31 14.75 3.32
N SER A 193 13.11 14.97 2.02
CA SER A 193 12.03 15.79 1.51
C SER A 193 10.66 15.26 1.94
N THR A 194 9.68 16.16 2.10
CA THR A 194 8.31 15.79 2.49
C THR A 194 7.72 14.75 1.52
N ARG A 195 7.96 14.89 0.21
CA ARG A 195 7.48 13.94 -0.82
C ARG A 195 8.00 12.51 -0.60
N VAL A 196 9.30 12.35 -0.28
CA VAL A 196 9.90 11.03 0.01
C VAL A 196 9.35 10.45 1.31
N ARG A 197 9.18 11.28 2.34
CA ARG A 197 8.60 10.86 3.61
C ARG A 197 7.14 10.43 3.46
N GLU A 198 6.35 11.14 2.67
CA GLU A 198 4.96 10.79 2.36
C GLU A 198 4.85 9.48 1.59
N LYS A 199 5.68 9.26 0.56
CA LYS A 199 5.70 7.97 -0.14
C LYS A 199 6.16 6.82 0.76
N SER A 200 7.07 7.09 1.70
CA SER A 200 7.44 6.13 2.74
C SER A 200 6.25 5.78 3.64
N ALA A 201 5.48 6.78 4.05
CA ALA A 201 4.26 6.59 4.85
C ALA A 201 3.22 5.71 4.12
N ILE A 202 2.97 6.01 2.85
CA ILE A 202 2.03 5.24 2.02
C ILE A 202 2.52 3.78 1.83
N ALA A 203 3.82 3.57 1.60
CA ALA A 203 4.37 2.22 1.50
C ALA A 203 4.24 1.44 2.83
N ILE A 204 4.38 2.11 3.98
CA ILE A 204 4.14 1.51 5.30
C ILE A 204 2.66 1.17 5.50
N GLU A 205 1.75 2.07 5.09
CA GLU A 205 0.30 1.80 5.09
C GLU A 205 -0.02 0.52 4.33
N GLU A 206 0.50 0.39 3.11
CA GLU A 206 0.24 -0.79 2.27
C GLU A 206 0.82 -2.06 2.86
N LEU A 207 1.97 -1.99 3.55
CA LEU A 207 2.51 -3.14 4.29
C LEU A 207 1.57 -3.58 5.42
N VAL A 208 0.98 -2.63 6.17
CA VAL A 208 0.00 -2.94 7.22
C VAL A 208 -1.26 -3.57 6.63
N LEU A 209 -1.75 -3.04 5.51
CA LEU A 209 -2.92 -3.59 4.82
C LEU A 209 -2.64 -4.97 4.22
N TYR A 210 -1.40 -5.21 3.78
CA TYR A 210 -0.95 -6.49 3.24
C TYR A 210 -0.95 -7.60 4.30
N ASN A 211 -0.39 -7.34 5.49
CA ASN A 211 -0.49 -8.27 6.62
C ASN A 211 -0.54 -7.52 7.97
N LYS A 212 -1.73 -7.44 8.53
CA LYS A 212 -1.97 -6.77 9.82
C LYS A 212 -1.27 -7.47 10.99
N ASP A 213 -1.21 -8.80 11.00
CA ASP A 213 -0.67 -9.57 12.13
C ASP A 213 0.82 -9.35 12.33
N VAL A 214 1.52 -8.95 11.27
CA VAL A 214 2.98 -8.78 11.27
C VAL A 214 3.37 -7.31 11.47
N PHE A 215 2.77 -6.40 10.71
CA PHE A 215 3.25 -5.03 10.63
C PHE A 215 2.60 -4.09 11.66
N VAL A 216 1.43 -4.43 12.22
CA VAL A 216 0.77 -3.59 13.22
C VAL A 216 1.63 -3.40 14.47
N GLY A 217 2.26 -4.47 14.96
CA GLY A 217 3.17 -4.38 16.11
C GLY A 217 4.35 -3.44 15.84
N LEU A 218 4.90 -3.47 14.61
CA LEU A 218 6.01 -2.60 14.23
C LEU A 218 5.59 -1.12 14.17
N VAL A 219 4.40 -0.83 13.67
CA VAL A 219 3.87 0.55 13.62
C VAL A 219 3.61 1.10 15.03
N LEU A 220 3.03 0.29 15.91
CA LEU A 220 2.67 0.72 17.28
C LEU A 220 3.88 0.89 18.20
N ILE A 221 4.91 0.04 18.06
CA ILE A 221 6.14 0.14 18.88
C ILE A 221 7.10 1.19 18.32
N GLY A 222 6.98 1.49 17.03
CA GLY A 222 7.86 2.36 16.28
C GLY A 222 7.66 3.86 16.54
N LYS A 223 8.27 4.67 15.69
CA LYS A 223 8.10 6.14 15.69
C LYS A 223 7.20 6.64 14.57
N THR A 224 6.65 5.70 13.78
CA THR A 224 5.79 5.95 12.62
C THR A 224 4.66 6.92 12.95
N VAL A 225 3.83 6.62 13.97
CA VAL A 225 2.66 7.44 14.34
C VAL A 225 3.05 8.87 14.69
N LYS A 226 4.05 9.04 15.57
CA LYS A 226 4.56 10.35 15.98
C LYS A 226 5.10 11.15 14.80
N SER A 227 5.77 10.50 13.85
CA SER A 227 6.32 11.13 12.65
C SER A 227 5.24 11.58 11.68
N LEU A 228 4.18 10.79 11.46
CA LEU A 228 3.03 11.18 10.64
C LEU A 228 2.32 12.41 11.23
N VAL A 229 2.03 12.38 12.53
CA VAL A 229 1.39 13.51 13.23
C VAL A 229 2.25 14.78 13.15
N SER A 230 3.57 14.65 13.21
CA SER A 230 4.48 15.80 13.16
C SER A 230 4.68 16.35 11.74
N MET A 231 4.42 15.55 10.70
CA MET A 231 4.47 16.02 9.31
C MET A 231 3.28 16.91 8.97
N ALA A 232 2.09 16.60 9.51
CA ALA A 232 0.86 17.38 9.33
C ALA A 232 0.58 17.74 7.86
N SER A 233 0.90 16.84 6.94
CA SER A 233 0.57 16.97 5.51
C SER A 233 -0.69 16.17 5.17
N ILE A 234 -1.34 16.52 4.06
CA ILE A 234 -2.56 15.86 3.57
C ILE A 234 -2.32 14.34 3.45
N SER A 235 -1.24 13.93 2.79
CA SER A 235 -0.86 12.52 2.63
C SER A 235 -0.63 11.83 3.98
N SER A 236 0.02 12.51 4.95
CA SER A 236 0.26 11.92 6.27
C SER A 236 -1.02 11.72 7.07
N LEU A 237 -1.98 12.64 6.96
CA LEU A 237 -3.31 12.50 7.58
C LEU A 237 -4.12 11.39 6.89
N GLN A 238 -4.03 11.27 5.57
CA GLN A 238 -4.66 10.17 4.82
C GLN A 238 -4.17 8.82 5.33
N VAL A 239 -2.84 8.65 5.43
CA VAL A 239 -2.22 7.44 5.94
C VAL A 239 -2.68 7.18 7.39
N LEU A 240 -2.71 8.21 8.24
CA LEU A 240 -3.22 8.05 9.62
C LEU A 240 -4.66 7.56 9.65
N CYS A 241 -5.56 8.18 8.88
CA CYS A 241 -6.97 7.78 8.79
C CYS A 241 -7.10 6.32 8.32
N SER A 242 -6.35 5.89 7.30
CA SER A 242 -6.33 4.50 6.84
C SER A 242 -5.80 3.53 7.91
N LEU A 243 -4.71 3.90 8.59
CA LEU A 243 -4.13 3.09 9.65
C LEU A 243 -5.08 2.97 10.85
N ILE A 244 -5.82 4.03 11.19
CA ILE A 244 -6.85 3.99 12.26
C ILE A 244 -7.91 2.95 11.91
N LYS A 245 -8.40 2.91 10.67
CA LYS A 245 -9.34 1.87 10.21
C LYS A 245 -8.74 0.47 10.25
N ALA A 246 -7.47 0.35 9.86
CA ALA A 246 -6.81 -0.95 9.75
C ALA A 246 -6.51 -1.57 11.13
N ILE A 247 -6.03 -0.75 12.06
CA ILE A 247 -5.50 -1.14 13.38
C ILE A 247 -6.54 -0.97 14.50
N LYS A 248 -7.45 -0.01 14.36
CA LYS A 248 -8.50 0.36 15.32
C LYS A 248 -7.95 0.98 16.60
N SER A 249 -8.58 0.71 17.74
CA SER A 249 -8.29 1.32 19.04
C SER A 249 -6.81 1.35 19.45
N PRO A 250 -5.98 0.30 19.22
CA PRO A 250 -4.56 0.33 19.57
C PRO A 250 -3.79 1.50 18.94
N LEU A 251 -4.13 1.89 17.71
CA LEU A 251 -3.48 3.04 17.07
C LEU A 251 -3.97 4.36 17.63
N VAL A 252 -5.26 4.44 17.99
CA VAL A 252 -5.84 5.63 18.62
C VAL A 252 -5.23 5.86 20.01
N ASP A 253 -4.95 4.78 20.73
CA ASP A 253 -4.24 4.83 22.02
C ASP A 253 -2.83 5.40 21.85
N GLU A 254 -2.09 4.93 20.84
CA GLU A 254 -0.74 5.46 20.54
C GLU A 254 -0.79 6.93 20.09
N LEU A 255 -1.81 7.32 19.34
CA LEU A 255 -2.06 8.72 18.99
C LEU A 255 -2.30 9.61 20.22
N ASP A 256 -3.01 9.11 21.23
CA ASP A 256 -3.22 9.83 22.49
C ASP A 256 -1.90 9.97 23.26
N LEU A 257 -1.15 8.87 23.40
CA LEU A 257 0.16 8.86 24.08
C LEU A 257 1.17 9.84 23.47
N CYS A 258 1.16 10.01 22.14
CA CYS A 258 2.05 10.95 21.48
C CYS A 258 1.50 12.39 21.41
N GLY A 259 0.34 12.67 22.02
CA GLY A 259 -0.35 13.96 21.95
C GLY A 259 -0.85 14.31 20.54
N GLY A 260 -1.00 13.31 19.67
CA GLY A 260 -1.40 13.49 18.29
C GLY A 260 -2.86 13.89 18.13
N ILE A 261 -3.73 13.46 19.04
CA ILE A 261 -5.15 13.83 19.05
C ILE A 261 -5.31 15.35 19.11
N SER A 262 -4.66 16.03 20.07
CA SER A 262 -4.74 17.49 20.19
C SER A 262 -4.27 18.18 18.91
N LYS A 263 -3.14 17.72 18.34
CA LYS A 263 -2.59 18.29 17.10
C LYS A 263 -3.54 18.14 15.92
N ILE A 264 -4.18 16.99 15.75
CA ILE A 264 -5.16 16.78 14.67
C ILE A 264 -6.37 17.71 14.88
N VAL A 265 -6.84 17.87 16.12
CA VAL A 265 -7.95 18.77 16.45
C VAL A 265 -7.55 20.25 16.23
N ASP A 266 -6.29 20.61 16.43
CA ASP A 266 -5.76 21.95 16.12
C ASP A 266 -5.75 22.24 14.61
N LEU A 267 -5.47 21.25 13.77
CA LEU A 267 -5.48 21.41 12.30
C LEU A 267 -6.86 21.81 11.74
N LEU A 268 -7.96 21.57 12.47
CA LEU A 268 -9.29 22.00 12.05
C LEU A 268 -9.44 23.52 11.89
N GLN A 269 -8.70 24.31 12.68
CA GLN A 269 -8.78 25.77 12.66
C GLN A 269 -7.52 26.42 12.05
N TYR A 270 -6.34 25.89 12.35
CA TYR A 270 -5.08 26.56 12.00
C TYR A 270 -4.62 26.38 10.55
N SER A 271 -5.25 25.48 9.78
CA SER A 271 -4.87 25.30 8.38
C SER A 271 -5.75 26.14 7.45
N ASP A 272 -5.12 27.01 6.66
CA ASP A 272 -5.77 27.78 5.60
C ASP A 272 -6.34 26.87 4.49
N ASP A 273 -5.72 25.71 4.30
CA ASP A 273 -6.10 24.73 3.29
C ASP A 273 -7.39 24.00 3.67
N PHE A 274 -8.37 24.06 2.75
CA PHE A 274 -9.63 23.35 2.87
C PHE A 274 -9.44 21.82 2.93
N GLU A 275 -8.54 21.27 2.09
CA GLU A 275 -8.31 19.83 2.01
C GLU A 275 -7.67 19.30 3.29
N MET A 276 -6.75 20.07 3.88
CA MET A 276 -6.15 19.74 5.17
C MET A 276 -7.19 19.68 6.30
N ARG A 277 -8.11 20.66 6.37
CA ARG A 277 -9.21 20.65 7.36
C ARG A 277 -10.13 19.46 7.18
N LEU A 278 -10.44 19.12 5.93
CA LEU A 278 -11.28 17.96 5.61
C LEU A 278 -10.61 16.66 6.06
N MET A 279 -9.31 16.50 5.79
CA MET A 279 -8.57 15.30 6.21
C MET A 279 -8.41 15.22 7.73
N ALA A 280 -8.17 16.35 8.40
CA ALA A 280 -8.17 16.40 9.86
C ALA A 280 -9.54 16.01 10.43
N PHE A 281 -10.63 16.51 9.83
CA PHE A 281 -11.99 16.16 10.23
C PHE A 281 -12.29 14.67 10.04
N ASN A 282 -11.90 14.09 8.90
CA ASN A 282 -12.03 12.65 8.67
C ASN A 282 -11.29 11.85 9.76
N CYS A 283 -10.07 12.24 10.12
CA CYS A 283 -9.34 11.54 11.17
C CYS A 283 -9.99 11.72 12.55
N VAL A 284 -10.60 12.87 12.85
CA VAL A 284 -11.41 13.06 14.06
C VAL A 284 -12.61 12.11 14.10
N LEU A 285 -13.30 11.89 12.98
CA LEU A 285 -14.41 10.93 12.91
C LEU A 285 -13.92 9.50 13.19
N GLU A 286 -12.80 9.08 12.58
CA GLU A 286 -12.23 7.75 12.82
C GLU A 286 -11.75 7.57 14.27
N ILE A 287 -11.15 8.61 14.87
CA ILE A 287 -10.78 8.62 16.30
C ILE A 287 -12.05 8.54 17.16
N GLY A 288 -13.13 9.23 16.80
CA GLY A 288 -14.43 9.12 17.49
C GLY A 288 -15.01 7.70 17.43
N TYR A 289 -14.88 7.03 16.30
CA TYR A 289 -15.41 5.68 16.11
C TYR A 289 -14.59 4.61 16.87
N PHE A 290 -13.26 4.62 16.77
CA PHE A 290 -12.41 3.58 17.36
C PHE A 290 -11.82 3.95 18.73
N GLY A 291 -11.89 5.21 19.12
CA GLY A 291 -11.25 5.74 20.33
C GLY A 291 -11.90 5.27 21.61
N ARG A 292 -11.05 4.99 22.61
CA ARG A 292 -11.50 4.71 23.97
C ARG A 292 -11.84 6.01 24.71
N LYS A 293 -12.31 5.86 25.94
CA LYS A 293 -12.74 6.99 26.78
C LYS A 293 -11.68 8.08 26.87
N GLU A 294 -10.41 7.70 27.05
CA GLU A 294 -9.27 8.60 27.18
C GLU A 294 -9.08 9.44 25.92
N SER A 295 -9.09 8.80 24.75
CA SER A 295 -8.93 9.45 23.45
C SER A 295 -10.08 10.41 23.12
N VAL A 296 -11.32 10.02 23.42
CA VAL A 296 -12.49 10.90 23.22
C VAL A 296 -12.44 12.09 24.18
N GLN A 297 -12.06 11.86 25.44
CA GLN A 297 -11.86 12.95 26.39
C GLN A 297 -10.74 13.90 25.92
N ALA A 298 -9.65 13.38 25.37
CA ALA A 298 -8.56 14.20 24.83
C ALA A 298 -9.04 15.10 23.70
N MET A 299 -9.91 14.62 22.79
CA MET A 299 -10.54 15.45 21.76
C MET A 299 -11.41 16.56 22.37
N LEU A 300 -12.27 16.23 23.35
CA LEU A 300 -13.12 17.22 24.00
C LEU A 300 -12.32 18.24 24.80
N ASN A 301 -11.20 17.85 25.41
CA ASN A 301 -10.30 18.75 26.12
C ASN A 301 -9.50 19.66 25.17
N ALA A 302 -9.21 19.19 23.96
CA ALA A 302 -8.62 19.99 22.88
C ALA A 302 -9.62 20.98 22.23
N GLY A 303 -10.82 21.11 22.81
CA GLY A 303 -11.84 22.06 22.38
C GLY A 303 -12.60 21.65 21.12
N LEU A 304 -12.61 20.36 20.76
CA LEU A 304 -13.16 19.88 19.48
C LEU A 304 -14.55 20.45 19.16
N ILE A 305 -15.47 20.47 20.12
CA ILE A 305 -16.86 20.90 19.87
C ILE A 305 -16.93 22.35 19.40
N ASN A 306 -16.19 23.25 20.04
CA ASN A 306 -16.16 24.67 19.64
C ASN A 306 -15.59 24.81 18.22
N LYS A 307 -14.54 24.06 17.90
CA LYS A 307 -13.93 24.05 16.57
C LYS A 307 -14.86 23.51 15.50
N LEU A 308 -15.63 22.45 15.80
CA LEU A 308 -16.63 21.90 14.89
C LEU A 308 -17.80 22.88 14.68
N VAL A 309 -18.30 23.52 15.74
CA VAL A 309 -19.35 24.53 15.62
C VAL A 309 -18.90 25.69 14.73
N GLU A 310 -17.67 26.16 14.87
CA GLU A 310 -17.10 27.18 13.97
C GLU A 310 -16.93 26.67 12.53
N LEU A 311 -16.45 25.44 12.34
CA LEU A 311 -16.34 24.82 11.02
C LEU A 311 -17.69 24.69 10.33
N GLN A 312 -18.75 24.36 11.06
CA GLN A 312 -20.10 24.25 10.53
C GLN A 312 -20.64 25.58 10.00
N ARG A 313 -20.16 26.71 10.53
CA ARG A 313 -20.51 28.05 10.03
C ARG A 313 -19.78 28.41 8.74
N SER A 314 -18.72 27.68 8.39
CA SER A 314 -18.05 27.88 7.10
C SER A 314 -18.99 27.49 5.95
N GLU A 315 -18.98 28.26 4.86
CA GLU A 315 -19.93 28.13 3.74
C GLU A 315 -19.79 26.84 2.90
N SER A 316 -19.04 25.83 3.39
CA SER A 316 -18.86 24.56 2.70
C SER A 316 -19.83 23.51 3.19
N ASN A 317 -20.63 22.97 2.27
CA ASN A 317 -21.53 21.84 2.52
C ASN A 317 -20.81 20.60 3.08
N GLN A 318 -19.48 20.48 2.91
CA GLN A 318 -18.74 19.33 3.44
C GLN A 318 -18.68 19.33 4.99
N PHE A 319 -18.69 20.51 5.63
CA PHE A 319 -18.69 20.66 7.09
C PHE A 319 -20.10 20.83 7.68
N ALA A 320 -21.15 20.77 6.85
CA ALA A 320 -22.52 20.77 7.32
C ALA A 320 -22.75 19.59 8.28
N GLY A 321 -23.35 19.91 9.43
CA GLY A 321 -23.65 18.94 10.49
C GLY A 321 -22.43 18.25 11.09
N CYS A 322 -21.23 18.85 11.06
CA CYS A 322 -20.01 18.17 11.52
C CYS A 322 -20.05 17.75 12.99
N VAL A 323 -20.71 18.54 13.87
CA VAL A 323 -20.95 18.16 15.26
C VAL A 323 -21.82 16.90 15.35
N VAL A 324 -22.87 16.84 14.53
CA VAL A 324 -23.81 15.71 14.49
C VAL A 324 -23.11 14.47 13.93
N LYS A 325 -22.36 14.60 12.82
CA LYS A 325 -21.56 13.52 12.23
C LYS A 325 -20.58 12.94 13.26
N PHE A 326 -19.83 13.80 13.96
CA PHE A 326 -18.93 13.34 15.01
C PHE A 326 -19.67 12.59 16.13
N THR A 327 -20.80 13.13 16.57
CA THR A 327 -21.58 12.50 17.65
C THR A 327 -22.13 11.14 17.21
N ILE A 328 -22.59 11.01 15.97
CA ILE A 328 -23.06 9.74 15.40
C ILE A 328 -21.93 8.71 15.33
N GLU A 329 -20.75 9.09 14.83
CA GLU A 329 -19.59 8.17 14.76
C GLU A 329 -19.14 7.72 16.15
N MET A 330 -19.12 8.63 17.13
CA MET A 330 -18.83 8.30 18.52
C MET A 330 -19.89 7.37 19.15
N GLU A 331 -21.17 7.58 18.85
CA GLU A 331 -22.27 6.75 19.35
C GLU A 331 -22.30 5.36 18.71
N ASN A 332 -21.95 5.24 17.44
CA ASN A 332 -21.90 3.99 16.70
C ASN A 332 -20.56 3.25 16.87
N GLY A 333 -19.54 3.95 17.35
CA GLY A 333 -18.17 3.48 17.46
C GLY A 333 -17.98 2.20 18.28
N GLU A 334 -16.84 1.56 18.05
CA GLU A 334 -16.43 0.32 18.73
C GLU A 334 -15.72 0.58 20.07
N GLY A 335 -15.15 1.78 20.29
CA GLY A 335 -14.24 2.04 21.41
C GLY A 335 -14.88 2.37 22.76
N LEU A 336 -16.15 2.81 22.78
CA LEU A 336 -16.83 3.26 24.00
C LEU A 336 -17.91 2.29 24.48
N ARG A 337 -18.06 2.17 25.81
CA ARG A 337 -19.19 1.48 26.44
C ARG A 337 -20.47 2.31 26.36
N GLN A 338 -21.63 1.66 26.42
CA GLN A 338 -22.93 2.34 26.34
C GLN A 338 -23.09 3.48 27.37
N ARG A 339 -22.59 3.30 28.60
CA ARG A 339 -22.64 4.34 29.64
C ARG A 339 -21.74 5.54 29.29
N GLU A 340 -20.57 5.28 28.72
CA GLU A 340 -19.62 6.32 28.32
C GLU A 340 -20.18 7.13 27.15
N ARG A 341 -20.79 6.48 26.16
CA ARG A 341 -21.48 7.16 25.04
C ARG A 341 -22.53 8.16 25.55
N ARG A 342 -23.37 7.75 26.52
CA ARG A 342 -24.38 8.63 27.12
C ARG A 342 -23.76 9.81 27.87
N ASN A 343 -22.69 9.56 28.62
CA ASN A 343 -21.99 10.62 29.35
C ASN A 343 -21.35 11.63 28.39
N PHE A 344 -20.64 11.17 27.37
CA PHE A 344 -20.04 12.05 26.36
C PHE A 344 -21.09 12.79 25.55
N LYS A 345 -22.24 12.18 25.24
CA LYS A 345 -23.36 12.90 24.62
C LYS A 345 -23.81 14.09 25.46
N GLN A 346 -23.90 13.93 26.78
CA GLN A 346 -24.24 15.02 27.70
C GLN A 346 -23.15 16.10 27.72
N GLU A 347 -21.87 15.70 27.82
CA GLU A 347 -20.75 16.65 27.79
C GLU A 347 -20.69 17.45 26.47
N ILE A 348 -20.96 16.80 25.33
CA ILE A 348 -21.05 17.48 24.02
C ILE A 348 -22.15 18.53 24.04
N LEU A 349 -23.34 18.20 24.57
CA LEU A 349 -24.46 19.14 24.66
C LEU A 349 -24.17 20.32 25.59
N GLU A 350 -23.40 20.11 26.66
CA GLU A 350 -22.94 21.17 27.55
C GLU A 350 -21.96 22.10 26.83
N LYS A 351 -20.91 21.54 26.21
CA LYS A 351 -19.92 22.33 25.46
C LYS A 351 -20.52 23.05 24.25
N LEU A 352 -21.54 22.47 23.62
CA LEU A 352 -22.25 23.09 22.51
C LEU A 352 -22.94 24.39 22.94
N LYS A 353 -23.52 24.43 24.13
CA LYS A 353 -24.13 25.68 24.65
C LYS A 353 -23.10 26.77 24.89
N GLU A 354 -21.86 26.40 25.22
CA GLU A 354 -20.76 27.33 25.43
C GLU A 354 -20.15 27.85 24.10
N GLY A 355 -20.14 27.02 23.05
CA GLY A 355 -19.53 27.36 21.75
C GLY A 355 -20.46 28.02 20.72
N CYS A 356 -21.78 27.95 20.91
CA CYS A 356 -22.75 28.59 20.02
C CYS A 356 -22.90 30.10 20.27
N VAL A 357 -23.12 30.88 19.21
CA VAL A 357 -23.29 32.35 19.32
C VAL A 357 -24.70 32.70 19.81
N SER A 358 -25.67 31.82 19.60
CA SER A 358 -27.06 32.02 20.03
C SER A 358 -27.70 30.75 20.59
N GLU A 359 -28.68 30.93 21.47
CA GLU A 359 -29.49 29.83 22.00
C GLU A 359 -30.26 29.09 20.89
N ALA A 360 -30.65 29.78 19.82
CA ALA A 360 -31.36 29.19 18.69
C ALA A 360 -30.46 28.24 17.87
N GLU A 361 -29.21 28.65 17.62
CA GLU A 361 -28.21 27.80 16.98
C GLU A 361 -27.93 26.55 17.86
N ALA A 362 -27.69 26.77 19.15
CA ALA A 362 -27.46 25.69 20.11
C ALA A 362 -28.64 24.70 20.15
N ALA A 363 -29.88 25.20 20.19
CA ALA A 363 -31.08 24.38 20.22
C ALA A 363 -31.26 23.55 18.93
N THR A 364 -30.93 24.12 17.78
CA THR A 364 -31.03 23.44 16.48
C THR A 364 -30.05 22.27 16.42
N ILE A 365 -28.77 22.51 16.70
CA ILE A 365 -27.75 21.46 16.67
C ILE A 365 -27.99 20.43 17.78
N ALA A 366 -28.40 20.86 18.98
CA ALA A 366 -28.74 19.95 20.07
C ALA A 366 -29.92 19.02 19.72
N ALA A 367 -30.92 19.53 19.00
CA ALA A 367 -32.02 18.69 18.51
C ALA A 367 -31.53 17.63 17.53
N GLU A 368 -30.68 18.00 16.57
CA GLU A 368 -30.09 17.04 15.61
C GLU A 368 -29.23 15.98 16.32
N VAL A 369 -28.46 16.37 17.34
CA VAL A 369 -27.65 15.44 18.15
C VAL A 369 -28.53 14.48 18.97
N LEU A 370 -29.64 14.96 19.54
CA LEU A 370 -30.52 14.14 20.37
C LEU A 370 -31.33 13.14 19.56
N TRP A 371 -31.86 13.56 18.41
CA TRP A 371 -32.81 12.79 17.61
C TRP A 371 -32.19 12.07 16.41
N GLY A 372 -30.93 12.38 16.09
CA GLY A 372 -30.30 11.99 14.82
C GLY A 372 -30.78 12.90 13.69
N ALA A 373 -29.89 13.29 12.79
CA ALA A 373 -30.29 14.07 11.62
C ALA A 373 -31.30 13.27 10.78
N PRO A 374 -32.39 13.88 10.27
CA PRO A 374 -33.05 13.34 9.10
C PRO A 374 -32.03 13.44 7.95
N LEU A 375 -31.50 12.30 7.52
CA LEU A 375 -30.59 12.19 6.37
C LEU A 375 -31.20 12.82 5.11
#